data_AF-A0A7X6DKX7-F1
#
_entry.id   AF-A0A7X6DKX7-F1
#
_cell.length_a   1.000
_cell.length_b   1.000
_cell.length_c   1.000
_cell.angle_alpha   90.00
_cell.angle_beta   90.00
_cell.angle_gamma   90.00
#
_symmetry.space_group_name_H-M   'P 1'
#
loop_
_entity.id
_entity.type
_entity.pdbx_description
1 polymer ?
#
loop_
_entity_poly.entity_id
_entity_poly.type
_entity_poly.pdbx_seq_one_letter_code
_entity_poly.pdbx_strand_id
1 'polypeptide(L)'
;MADIHITDIEAAINFWRARRRGADGVELGPELRALAEVYALLAVRRADAIDERALPAPARAAWDAWYETTPDTPCIAICSTAQGDAVCKGCGRTFDEVQHWPALGAVQKRQVWRRITEQGEAWRFNRYAERAAAGTAATGA
;
A
#
# COMPACT_ATOMS: atom_id res chain seq x y z
N MET A 1 2.78 16.84 -1.62
CA MET A 1 1.49 16.23 -1.26
C MET A 1 1.63 14.75 -1.46
N ALA A 2 0.95 13.91 -0.67
CA ALA A 2 0.98 12.48 -0.88
C ALA A 2 -0.16 12.11 -1.84
N ASP A 3 0.18 11.35 -2.88
CA ASP A 3 -0.74 10.97 -3.93
C ASP A 3 -1.01 9.46 -3.86
N ILE A 4 -2.27 9.09 -4.07
CA ILE A 4 -2.75 7.72 -4.16
C ILE A 4 -2.76 7.33 -5.64
N HIS A 5 -2.07 6.24 -5.97
CA HIS A 5 -1.94 5.77 -7.34
C HIS A 5 -3.17 5.01 -7.81
N ILE A 6 -3.42 5.01 -9.12
CA ILE A 6 -4.51 4.25 -9.73
C ILE A 6 -4.41 2.75 -9.41
N THR A 7 -3.22 2.19 -9.35
CA THR A 7 -3.02 0.77 -9.00
C THR A 7 -3.39 0.45 -7.54
N ASP A 8 -3.33 1.43 -6.64
CA ASP A 8 -3.81 1.26 -5.26
C ASP A 8 -5.35 1.27 -5.21
N ILE A 9 -5.98 2.11 -6.03
CA ILE A 9 -7.44 2.10 -6.20
C ILE A 9 -7.91 0.76 -6.77
N GLU A 10 -7.22 0.22 -7.77
CA GLU A 10 -7.50 -1.10 -8.35
C GLU A 10 -7.36 -2.23 -7.31
N ALA A 11 -6.29 -2.19 -6.50
CA ALA A 11 -6.08 -3.16 -5.44
C ALA A 11 -7.20 -3.10 -4.38
N ALA A 12 -7.61 -1.89 -3.96
CA ALA A 12 -8.72 -1.71 -3.04
C ALA A 12 -10.06 -2.18 -3.63
N ILE A 13 -10.33 -1.91 -4.90
CA ILE A 13 -11.50 -2.44 -5.63
C ILE A 13 -11.53 -3.97 -5.59
N ASN A 14 -10.39 -4.61 -5.88
CA ASN A 14 -10.30 -6.07 -5.89
C ASN A 14 -10.48 -6.67 -4.48
N PHE A 15 -9.98 -6.00 -3.46
CA PHE A 15 -10.21 -6.36 -2.05
C PHE A 15 -11.70 -6.39 -1.70
N TRP A 16 -12.47 -5.37 -2.09
CA TRP A 16 -13.92 -5.30 -1.83
C TRP A 16 -14.71 -6.29 -2.67
N ARG A 17 -14.30 -6.52 -3.93
CA ARG A 17 -14.89 -7.55 -4.80
C ARG A 17 -14.76 -8.95 -4.20
N ALA A 18 -13.60 -9.28 -3.62
CA ALA A 18 -13.37 -10.57 -2.99
C ALA A 18 -14.29 -10.82 -1.77
N ARG A 19 -14.55 -9.78 -0.98
CA ARG A 19 -15.40 -9.85 0.24
C ARG A 19 -16.90 -9.99 -0.03
N ARG A 20 -17.40 -9.48 -1.16
CA ARG A 20 -18.84 -9.51 -1.50
C ARG A 20 -19.28 -10.75 -2.30
N ARG A 21 -18.44 -11.77 -2.42
CA ARG A 21 -18.82 -13.05 -3.04
C ARG A 21 -19.84 -13.78 -2.13
N GLY A 22 -21.13 -13.43 -2.24
CA GLY A 22 -22.20 -14.02 -1.42
C GLY A 22 -23.57 -13.33 -1.46
N ALA A 23 -23.70 -12.09 -1.96
CA ALA A 23 -24.99 -11.45 -2.23
C ALA A 23 -25.28 -11.50 -3.74
N ASP A 24 -26.56 -11.51 -4.14
CA ASP A 24 -27.12 -11.86 -5.48
C ASP A 24 -26.60 -11.10 -6.72
N GLY A 25 -25.44 -10.45 -6.66
CA GLY A 25 -24.60 -10.12 -7.82
C GLY A 25 -25.00 -8.88 -8.61
N VAL A 26 -26.13 -8.23 -8.29
CA VAL A 26 -26.67 -7.14 -9.10
C VAL A 26 -26.22 -5.74 -8.65
N GLU A 27 -25.92 -5.51 -7.36
CA GLU A 27 -25.55 -4.19 -6.86
C GLU A 27 -24.13 -4.10 -6.27
N LEU A 28 -23.40 -3.05 -6.68
CA LEU A 28 -22.14 -2.67 -6.07
C LEU A 28 -22.37 -2.19 -4.63
N GLY A 29 -21.55 -2.68 -3.70
CA GLY A 29 -21.49 -2.12 -2.35
C GLY A 29 -21.10 -0.64 -2.34
N PRO A 30 -21.45 0.10 -1.27
CA PRO A 30 -21.10 1.52 -1.17
C PRO A 30 -19.59 1.75 -1.27
N GLU A 31 -18.76 0.87 -0.70
CA GLU A 31 -17.30 0.97 -0.73
C GLU A 31 -16.74 0.76 -2.14
N LEU A 32 -17.21 -0.28 -2.81
CA LEU A 32 -16.82 -0.62 -4.18
C LEU A 32 -17.28 0.47 -5.16
N ARG A 33 -18.49 1.01 -4.99
CA ARG A 33 -19.02 2.12 -5.81
C ARG A 33 -18.17 3.37 -5.64
N ALA A 34 -17.85 3.76 -4.41
CA ALA A 34 -17.03 4.95 -4.14
C ALA A 34 -15.63 4.86 -4.76
N LEU A 35 -14.97 3.70 -4.67
CA LEU A 35 -13.67 3.49 -5.31
C LEU A 35 -13.78 3.45 -6.84
N ALA A 36 -14.84 2.85 -7.39
CA ALA A 36 -15.06 2.78 -8.83
C ALA A 36 -15.30 4.16 -9.45
N GLU A 37 -15.97 5.08 -8.76
CA GLU A 37 -16.14 6.47 -9.20
C GLU A 37 -14.78 7.20 -9.30
N VAL A 38 -13.91 7.03 -8.31
CA VAL A 38 -12.55 7.60 -8.32
C VAL A 38 -11.74 7.00 -9.48
N TYR A 39 -11.78 5.68 -9.65
CA TYR A 39 -11.12 5.01 -10.76
C TYR A 39 -11.59 5.52 -12.12
N ALA A 40 -12.91 5.63 -12.31
CA ALA A 40 -13.50 6.14 -13.55
C ALA A 40 -13.05 7.58 -13.83
N LEU A 41 -13.00 8.43 -12.80
CA LEU A 41 -12.52 9.80 -12.91
C LEU A 41 -11.05 9.87 -13.35
N LEU A 42 -10.18 9.04 -12.75
CA LEU A 42 -8.78 8.94 -13.13
C LEU A 42 -8.60 8.47 -14.58
N ALA A 43 -9.35 7.44 -14.98
CA ALA A 43 -9.33 6.91 -16.35
C ALA A 43 -9.77 7.95 -17.39
N VAL A 44 -10.88 8.67 -17.13
CA VAL A 44 -11.38 9.74 -18.02
C VAL A 44 -10.36 10.87 -18.14
N ARG A 45 -9.72 11.24 -17.03
CA ARG A 45 -8.68 12.29 -17.01
C ARG A 45 -7.32 11.84 -17.54
N ARG A 46 -7.13 10.53 -17.77
CA ARG A 46 -5.83 9.90 -18.06
C ARG A 46 -4.77 10.27 -17.01
N ALA A 47 -5.18 10.24 -15.75
CA ALA A 47 -4.31 10.50 -14.61
C ALA A 47 -3.99 9.20 -13.87
N ASP A 48 -2.73 9.03 -13.47
CA ASP A 48 -2.28 7.83 -12.74
C ASP A 48 -2.37 8.00 -11.22
N ALA A 49 -2.73 9.19 -10.74
CA ALA A 49 -2.78 9.49 -9.32
C ALA A 49 -3.80 10.57 -8.97
N ILE A 50 -4.26 10.54 -7.72
CA ILE A 50 -5.08 11.57 -7.09
C ILE A 50 -4.41 12.02 -5.78
N ASP A 51 -4.45 13.32 -5.49
CA ASP A 51 -4.04 13.84 -4.20
C ASP A 51 -4.87 13.21 -3.07
N GLU A 52 -4.24 12.76 -1.98
CA GLU A 52 -4.94 12.13 -0.86
C GLU A 52 -6.04 13.00 -0.24
N ARG A 53 -5.92 14.32 -0.34
CA ARG A 53 -6.87 15.31 0.18
C ARG A 53 -8.05 15.51 -0.77
N ALA A 54 -7.87 15.20 -2.05
CA ALA A 54 -8.92 15.25 -3.06
C ALA A 54 -9.76 13.96 -3.10
N LEU A 55 -9.36 12.91 -2.38
CA LEU A 55 -10.10 11.66 -2.33
C LEU A 55 -11.40 11.84 -1.54
N PRO A 56 -12.58 11.52 -2.11
CA PRO A 56 -13.86 11.62 -1.39
C PRO A 56 -13.87 10.76 -0.12
N ALA A 57 -14.49 11.24 0.95
CA ALA A 57 -14.48 10.56 2.25
C ALA A 57 -14.93 9.07 2.21
N PRO A 58 -15.98 8.68 1.46
CA PRO A 58 -16.34 7.26 1.33
C PRO A 58 -15.27 6.42 0.65
N ALA A 59 -14.63 6.96 -0.40
CA ALA A 59 -13.54 6.28 -1.11
C ALA A 59 -12.28 6.20 -0.23
N ARG A 60 -12.01 7.25 0.56
CA ARG A 60 -10.92 7.27 1.54
C ARG A 60 -11.09 6.18 2.59
N ALA A 61 -12.27 6.07 3.21
CA ALA A 61 -12.54 5.02 4.18
C ALA A 61 -12.40 3.61 3.57
N ALA A 62 -12.87 3.43 2.33
CA ALA A 62 -12.75 2.16 1.61
C ALA A 62 -11.29 1.81 1.26
N TRP A 63 -10.47 2.81 0.93
CA TRP A 63 -9.04 2.66 0.67
C TRP A 63 -8.27 2.35 1.95
N ASP A 64 -8.53 3.07 3.04
CA ASP A 64 -7.91 2.83 4.34
C ASP A 64 -8.16 1.39 4.80
N ALA A 65 -9.40 0.89 4.69
CA ALA A 65 -9.74 -0.50 5.05
C ALA A 65 -8.95 -1.55 4.25
N TRP A 66 -8.60 -1.27 3.00
CA TRP A 66 -7.69 -2.12 2.23
C TRP A 66 -6.24 -1.93 2.69
N TYR A 67 -5.79 -0.70 2.89
CA TYR A 67 -4.42 -0.39 3.29
C TYR A 67 -4.05 -1.06 4.62
N GLU A 68 -4.97 -1.12 5.59
CA GLU A 68 -4.78 -1.80 6.88
C GLU A 68 -4.50 -3.32 6.74
N THR A 69 -4.70 -3.92 5.57
CA THR A 69 -4.26 -5.30 5.30
C THR A 69 -2.79 -5.44 4.90
N THR A 70 -2.11 -4.32 4.64
CA THR A 70 -0.69 -4.28 4.34
C THR A 70 0.10 -4.39 5.64
N PRO A 71 1.20 -5.16 5.69
CA PRO A 71 2.07 -5.16 6.86
C PRO A 71 2.56 -3.75 7.23
N ASP A 72 2.57 -3.40 8.51
CA ASP A 72 2.92 -2.03 8.94
C ASP A 72 4.34 -1.62 8.53
N THR A 73 5.27 -2.56 8.41
CA THR A 73 6.66 -2.26 8.03
C THR A 73 7.24 -3.24 7.01
N PRO A 74 8.05 -2.76 6.05
CA PRO A 74 8.76 -3.62 5.11
C PRO A 74 10.02 -4.28 5.71
N CYS A 75 10.32 -4.04 6.99
CA CYS A 75 11.55 -4.47 7.65
C CYS A 75 11.62 -5.99 7.84
N ILE A 76 12.82 -6.54 7.65
CA ILE A 76 13.13 -7.97 7.89
C ILE A 76 14.22 -8.17 8.96
N ALA A 77 14.35 -7.20 9.87
CA ALA A 77 15.38 -7.14 10.92
C ALA A 77 16.82 -7.25 10.38
N ILE A 78 17.05 -6.74 9.16
CA ILE A 78 18.37 -6.55 8.55
C ILE A 78 18.43 -5.11 8.07
N CYS A 79 19.36 -4.33 8.62
CA CYS A 79 19.46 -2.91 8.33
C CYS A 79 20.89 -2.56 7.90
N SER A 80 21.08 -2.27 6.62
CA SER A 80 22.38 -1.88 6.07
C SER A 80 22.64 -0.37 6.12
N THR A 81 21.60 0.45 6.33
CA THR A 81 21.75 1.90 6.49
C THR A 81 22.43 2.26 7.81
N ALA A 82 22.25 1.43 8.85
CA ALA A 82 23.02 1.55 10.09
C ALA A 82 24.52 1.27 9.91
N GLN A 83 24.95 0.72 8.76
CA GLN A 83 26.35 0.54 8.38
C GLN A 83 26.80 1.55 7.30
N GLY A 84 25.96 2.53 6.96
CA GLY A 84 26.32 3.64 6.06
C GLY A 84 25.73 3.58 4.65
N ASP A 85 24.95 2.56 4.28
CA ASP A 85 24.26 2.56 2.98
C ASP A 85 23.16 3.64 2.94
N ALA A 86 22.98 4.32 1.79
CA ALA A 86 21.89 5.28 1.61
C ALA A 86 20.50 4.61 1.48
N VAL A 87 20.47 3.37 0.99
CA VAL A 87 19.26 2.54 0.84
C VAL A 87 19.50 1.21 1.53
N CYS A 88 18.54 0.79 2.35
CA CYS A 88 18.61 -0.46 3.10
C CYS A 88 18.52 -1.65 2.15
N LYS A 89 19.58 -2.45 2.05
CA LYS A 89 19.61 -3.69 1.26
C LYS A 89 18.58 -4.71 1.73
N GLY A 90 18.20 -4.69 3.02
CA GLY A 90 17.20 -5.57 3.60
C GLY A 90 15.78 -5.26 3.13
N CYS A 91 15.31 -4.02 3.36
CA CYS A 91 13.91 -3.64 3.14
C CYS A 91 13.64 -2.69 1.96
N GLY A 92 14.67 -2.12 1.33
CA GLY A 92 14.55 -1.21 0.18
C GLY A 92 14.20 0.24 0.53
N ARG A 93 14.01 0.56 1.82
CA ARG A 93 13.79 1.94 2.27
C ARG A 93 15.08 2.76 2.24
N THR A 94 14.97 4.04 1.91
CA THR A 94 16.05 5.02 2.08
C THR A 94 16.35 5.23 3.57
N PHE A 95 17.52 5.78 3.89
CA PHE A 95 17.87 6.14 5.27
C PHE A 95 16.82 7.04 5.93
N ASP A 96 16.31 8.03 5.20
CA ASP A 96 15.32 8.97 5.71
C ASP A 96 13.98 8.29 6.02
N GLU A 97 13.52 7.41 5.13
CA GLU A 97 12.31 6.62 5.35
C GLU A 97 12.44 5.61 6.50
N VAL A 98 13.66 5.09 6.74
CA VAL A 98 13.91 4.22 7.90
C VAL A 98 13.77 5.00 9.19
N GLN A 99 14.36 6.20 9.26
CA GLN A 99 14.33 7.04 10.47
C GLN A 99 12.93 7.59 10.76
N HIS A 100 12.24 8.08 9.73
CA HIS A 100 10.98 8.79 9.89
C HIS A 100 9.74 7.88 9.72
N TRP A 101 9.90 6.56 9.57
CA TRP A 101 8.79 5.63 9.32
C TRP A 101 7.58 5.81 10.24
N PRO A 102 7.74 5.95 11.59
CA PRO A 102 6.58 6.09 12.48
C PRO A 102 5.79 7.38 12.27
N ALA A 103 6.42 8.41 11.69
CA ALA A 103 5.79 9.71 11.41
C ALA A 103 5.12 9.78 10.03
N LEU A 104 5.37 8.82 9.15
CA LEU A 104 4.74 8.79 7.82
C LEU A 104 3.26 8.38 7.91
N GLY A 105 2.40 9.12 7.22
CA GLY A 105 1.00 8.76 7.05
C GLY A 105 0.81 7.54 6.14
N ALA A 106 -0.41 6.97 6.12
CA ALA A 106 -0.75 5.77 5.36
C ALA A 106 -0.38 5.89 3.86
N VAL A 107 -0.71 7.01 3.22
CA VAL A 107 -0.40 7.23 1.79
C VAL A 107 1.10 7.31 1.55
N GLN A 108 1.84 8.00 2.42
CA GLN A 108 3.31 8.08 2.32
C GLN A 108 3.95 6.70 2.49
N LYS A 109 3.54 5.94 3.51
CA LYS A 109 3.99 4.56 3.71
C LYS A 109 3.65 3.69 2.49
N ARG A 110 2.45 3.85 1.91
CA ARG A 110 2.03 3.10 0.72
C ARG A 110 2.90 3.42 -0.49
N GLN A 111 3.27 4.68 -0.71
CA GLN A 111 4.20 5.06 -1.79
C GLN A 111 5.55 4.37 -1.66
N VAL A 112 6.09 4.28 -0.44
CA VAL A 112 7.33 3.53 -0.17
C VAL A 112 7.12 2.05 -0.52
N TRP A 113 6.05 1.44 -0.01
CA TRP A 113 5.70 0.05 -0.31
C TRP A 113 5.56 -0.22 -1.81
N ARG A 114 4.93 0.69 -2.56
CA ARG A 114 4.76 0.56 -4.01
C ARG A 114 6.13 0.56 -4.68
N ARG A 115 6.96 1.58 -4.40
CA ARG A 115 8.30 1.70 -4.98
C ARG A 115 9.16 0.47 -4.73
N ILE A 116 9.27 0.03 -3.47
CA ILE A 116 10.17 -1.09 -3.15
C ILE A 116 9.70 -2.40 -3.77
N THR A 117 8.39 -2.60 -3.90
CA THR A 117 7.81 -3.78 -4.55
C THR A 117 8.01 -3.74 -6.07
N GLU A 118 7.86 -2.56 -6.69
CA GLU A 118 8.13 -2.37 -8.13
C GLU A 118 9.61 -2.59 -8.45
N GLN A 119 10.52 -2.14 -7.58
CA GLN A 119 11.96 -2.35 -7.75
C GLN A 119 12.34 -3.81 -7.55
N GLY A 120 11.85 -4.47 -6.48
CA GLY A 120 12.14 -5.89 -6.21
C GLY A 120 13.60 -6.21 -5.87
N GLU A 121 14.46 -5.20 -5.71
CA GLU A 121 15.92 -5.38 -5.55
C GLU A 121 16.33 -5.77 -4.12
N ALA A 122 15.55 -5.35 -3.12
CA ALA A 122 15.86 -5.59 -1.72
C ALA A 122 15.80 -7.08 -1.34
N TRP A 123 16.61 -7.50 -0.37
CA TRP A 123 16.75 -8.90 0.01
C TRP A 123 15.47 -9.56 0.48
N ARG A 124 14.52 -8.80 1.03
CA ARG A 124 13.19 -9.27 1.38
C ARG A 124 12.38 -9.86 0.22
N PHE A 125 12.77 -9.59 -1.03
CA PHE A 125 12.10 -10.11 -2.24
C PHE A 125 12.89 -11.25 -2.89
N ASN A 126 14.13 -11.51 -2.45
CA ASN A 126 15.00 -12.51 -3.03
C ASN A 126 15.71 -13.38 -1.96
N ARG A 127 16.84 -12.94 -1.42
CA ARG A 127 17.76 -13.68 -0.56
C ARG A 127 17.18 -14.07 0.80
N TYR A 128 16.30 -13.24 1.35
CA TYR A 128 15.69 -13.38 2.68
C TYR A 128 14.16 -13.23 2.63
N ALA A 129 13.53 -13.77 1.59
CA ALA A 129 12.09 -13.68 1.38
C ALA A 129 11.28 -14.33 2.52
N GLU A 130 11.82 -15.40 3.13
CA GLU A 130 11.22 -16.09 4.26
C GLU A 130 11.01 -15.18 5.48
N ARG A 131 11.90 -14.19 5.68
CA ARG A 131 11.78 -13.24 6.79
C ARG A 131 10.64 -12.25 6.60
N ALA A 132 10.30 -11.94 5.35
CA ALA A 132 9.15 -11.07 5.06
C ALA A 132 7.83 -11.75 5.42
N ALA A 133 7.73 -13.07 5.23
CA ALA A 133 6.55 -13.86 5.59
C ALA A 133 6.40 -14.08 7.10
N ALA A 134 7.49 -14.21 7.85
CA ALA A 134 7.45 -14.37 9.30
C ALA A 134 6.88 -13.14 10.03
N GLY A 135 7.11 -11.93 9.50
CA GLY A 135 6.65 -10.68 10.11
C GLY A 135 5.14 -10.46 10.06
N THR A 136 4.42 -11.09 9.14
CA THR A 136 2.95 -10.92 8.99
C THR A 136 2.14 -11.76 9.98
N ALA A 137 2.75 -12.77 10.61
CA ALA A 137 2.08 -13.66 11.54
C ALA A 137 2.02 -13.12 12.99
N ALA A 138 2.81 -12.10 13.33
CA ALA A 138 3.00 -11.63 14.71
C ALA A 138 2.02 -10.54 15.17
N THR A 139 1.19 -9.98 14.29
CA THR A 139 0.30 -8.83 14.61
C THR A 139 -1.13 -9.25 15.02
N GLY A 140 -1.35 -10.53 15.32
CA GLY A 140 -2.68 -11.09 15.65
C GLY A 140 -2.80 -11.68 17.05
N ALA A 141 -2.13 -11.10 18.05
CA ALA A 141 -2.24 -11.50 19.46
C ALA A 141 -2.62 -10.30 20.34
#